data_AF-A0A2U3QWX7-F1
#
_entry.id   AF-A0A2U3QWX7-F1
#
_cell.length_a   1.000
_cell.length_b   1.000
_cell.length_c   1.000
_cell.angle_alpha   90.00
_cell.angle_beta   90.00
_cell.angle_gamma   90.00
#
_symmetry.space_group_name_H-M   'P 1'
#
loop_
_entity.id
_entity.type
_entity.pdbx_description
1 polymer ?
#
loop_
_entity_poly.entity_id
_entity_poly.type
_entity_poly.pdbx_seq_one_letter_code
_entity_poly.pdbx_strand_id
1 'polypeptide(L)' 'MTIGVFPDLSIKEARKIARELKTLMAKGIDPREVKRQQQIEENEKRIKERQEITLKELCYKYIEEYAKIYIIH' A
#
# COMPACT_ATOMS: atom_id res chain seq x y z
N MET A 1 -11.25 20.48 3.33
CA MET A 1 -10.26 19.38 3.18
C MET A 1 -9.77 19.02 4.57
N THR A 2 -9.94 17.77 4.98
CA THR A 2 -9.44 17.27 6.27
C THR A 2 -8.04 16.69 6.08
N ILE A 3 -7.08 17.14 6.90
CA ILE A 3 -5.67 16.72 6.83
C ILE A 3 -5.45 15.45 7.66
N GLY A 4 -6.08 15.39 8.83
CA GLY A 4 -6.04 14.27 9.77
C GLY A 4 -6.80 14.61 11.04
N VAL A 5 -6.81 13.67 11.99
CA VAL A 5 -7.43 13.82 13.31
C VAL A 5 -6.33 13.70 14.37
N PHE A 6 -6.38 14.55 15.39
CA PHE A 6 -5.48 14.43 16.55
C PHE A 6 -6.03 13.34 17.48
N PRO A 7 -5.20 12.45 18.06
CA PRO A 7 -3.73 12.47 18.17
C PRO A 7 -2.97 11.72 17.07
N ASP A 8 -3.67 11.07 16.14
CA ASP A 8 -3.06 10.26 15.07
C ASP A 8 -2.12 11.07 14.17
N LEU A 9 -2.36 12.39 14.07
CA LEU A 9 -1.50 13.32 13.38
C LEU A 9 -1.04 14.45 14.32
N SER A 10 0.27 14.65 14.43
CA SER A 10 0.82 15.76 15.21
C SER A 10 0.52 17.11 14.56
N ILE A 11 0.35 18.16 15.37
CA ILE A 11 0.14 19.54 14.89
C ILE A 11 1.29 20.00 13.97
N LYS A 12 2.52 19.54 14.24
CA LYS A 12 3.70 19.86 13.42
C LYS A 12 3.59 19.24 12.02
N GLU A 13 3.14 18.00 11.96
CA GLU A 13 2.94 17.25 10.72
C GLU A 13 1.76 17.81 9.93
N ALA A 14 0.64 18.10 10.61
CA ALA A 14 -0.51 18.77 10.01
C ALA A 14 -0.13 20.11 9.35
N ARG A 15 0.72 20.92 10.00
CA ARG A 15 1.25 22.17 9.42
C ARG A 15 2.17 21.93 8.22
N LYS A 16 2.92 20.84 8.19
CA LYS A 16 3.76 20.47 7.04
C LYS A 16 2.88 20.09 5.85
N ILE A 17 1.92 19.19 6.06
CA ILE A 17 1.00 18.74 5.01
C ILE A 17 0.16 19.90 4.48
N ALA A 18 -0.29 20.82 5.35
CA ALA A 18 -1.03 22.02 4.92
C ALA A 18 -0.22 22.91 3.96
N ARG A 19 1.10 23.06 4.18
CA ARG A 19 1.97 23.83 3.28
C ARG A 19 2.14 23.14 1.94
N GLU A 20 2.36 21.83 1.95
CA GLU A 20 2.50 21.02 0.74
C GLU A 20 1.22 21.06 -0.11
N LEU A 21 0.06 20.92 0.52
CA LEU A 21 -1.24 21.08 -0.14
C LEU A 21 -1.40 22.48 -0.75
N LYS A 22 -1.04 23.53 0.00
CA LYS A 22 -1.11 24.91 -0.52
C LYS A 22 -0.20 25.10 -1.73
N THR A 23 1.00 24.51 -1.74
CA THR A 23 1.89 24.54 -2.90
C THR A 23 1.36 23.76 -4.10
N LEU A 24 0.69 22.61 -3.88
CA LEU A 24 0.07 21.84 -4.96
C LEU A 24 -1.08 22.62 -5.61
N MET A 25 -1.93 23.24 -4.79
CA MET A 25 -3.02 24.09 -5.27
C MET A 25 -2.49 25.32 -6.02
N ALA A 26 -1.38 25.92 -5.56
CA ALA A 26 -0.74 27.03 -6.28
C ALA A 26 -0.18 26.63 -7.65
N LYS A 27 0.19 25.35 -7.82
CA LYS A 27 0.59 24.77 -9.12
C LYS A 27 -0.61 24.40 -10.01
N GLY A 28 -1.84 24.62 -9.54
CA GLY A 28 -3.08 24.25 -10.25
C GLY A 28 -3.43 22.76 -10.17
N ILE A 29 -2.74 21.99 -9.32
CA ILE A 29 -2.97 20.55 -9.16
C ILE A 29 -3.98 20.35 -8.03
N ASP A 30 -5.09 19.65 -8.29
CA ASP A 30 -6.04 19.29 -7.25
C ASP A 30 -5.43 18.22 -6.33
N PRO A 31 -5.27 18.49 -5.02
CA PRO A 31 -4.69 17.53 -4.10
C PRO A 31 -5.51 16.24 -3.92
N ARG A 32 -6.77 16.18 -4.38
CA ARG A 32 -7.54 14.92 -4.47
C ARG A 32 -6.96 13.96 -5.49
N GLU A 33 -6.47 14.46 -6.61
CA GLU A 33 -5.88 13.63 -7.65
C GLU A 33 -4.56 13.02 -7.20
N VAL A 34 -3.76 13.78 -6.46
CA VAL A 34 -2.51 13.31 -5.86
C VAL A 34 -2.78 12.17 -4.88
N LYS A 35 -3.80 12.30 -4.01
CA LYS A 35 -4.19 11.22 -3.10
C LYS A 35 -4.68 9.98 -3.85
N ARG A 36 -5.45 10.16 -4.93
CA ARG A 36 -5.92 9.06 -5.78
C ARG A 36 -4.74 8.31 -6.41
N GLN A 37 -3.75 9.02 -6.95
CA GLN A 37 -2.55 8.42 -7.53
C GLN A 37 -1.74 7.63 -6.50
N GLN A 38 -1.56 8.18 -5.29
CA GLN A 38 -0.86 7.49 -4.20
C GLN A 38 -1.56 6.18 -3.81
N GLN A 39 -2.90 6.17 -3.72
CA GLN A 39 -3.65 4.95 -3.42
C GLN A 39 -3.54 3.89 -4.52
N ILE A 40 -3.50 4.32 -5.79
CA ILE A 40 -3.31 3.40 -6.92
C ILE A 40 -1.91 2.77 -6.83
N GLU A 41 -0.87 3.56 -6.59
CA GLU A 41 0.51 3.08 -6.48
C GLU A 41 0.70 2.12 -5.29
N GLU A 42 0.13 2.43 -4.12
CA GLU A 42 0.17 1.52 -2.96
C GLU A 42 -0.57 0.20 -3.25
N ASN A 43 -1.72 0.27 -3.92
CA ASN A 43 -2.46 -0.93 -4.29
C ASN A 43 -1.72 -1.76 -5.35
N GLU A 44 -1.08 -1.15 -6.34
CA GLU A 44 -0.23 -1.84 -7.31
C GLU A 44 0.95 -2.54 -6.64
N LYS A 45 1.62 -1.88 -5.68
CA LYS A 45 2.70 -2.50 -4.89
C LYS A 45 2.19 -3.71 -4.12
N ARG A 46 1.06 -3.58 -3.41
CA ARG A 46 0.43 -4.70 -2.69
C ARG A 46 0.02 -5.85 -3.59
N ILE A 47 -0.50 -5.57 -4.78
CA ILE A 47 -0.88 -6.60 -5.75
C ILE A 47 0.38 -7.31 -6.26
N LYS A 48 1.44 -6.56 -6.56
CA LYS A 48 2.72 -7.09 -7.02
C LYS A 48 3.39 -7.97 -5.96
N GLU A 49 3.46 -7.51 -4.72
CA GLU A 49 3.95 -8.29 -3.57
C GLU A 49 3.14 -9.59 -3.36
N ARG A 50 1.82 -9.55 -3.57
CA ARG A 50 0.96 -10.74 -3.47
C ARG A 50 1.13 -11.71 -4.65
N GLN A 51 1.44 -11.19 -5.83
CA GLN A 51 1.65 -11.96 -7.06
C GLN A 51 3.07 -12.53 -7.17
N GLU A 52 4.01 -12.09 -6.33
CA GLU A 52 5.39 -12.61 -6.24
C GLU A 52 5.49 -13.99 -5.55
N ILE A 53 4.46 -14.83 -5.65
CA ILE A 53 4.67 -16.27 -5.48
C ILE A 53 5.00 -16.80 -6.88
N THR A 54 6.26 -17.14 -7.09
CA THR A 54 6.65 -17.75 -8.36
C THR A 54 5.91 -19.08 -8.55
N LEU A 55 5.58 -19.45 -9.80
CA LEU A 55 4.96 -20.75 -10.12
C LEU A 55 5.72 -21.92 -9.46
N LYS A 56 7.05 -21.78 -9.39
CA LYS A 56 7.96 -22.71 -8.71
C LYS A 56 7.65 -22.85 -7.22
N GLU A 57 7.49 -21.76 -6.48
CA GLU A 57 7.15 -21.78 -5.04
C GLU A 57 5.74 -22.33 -4.79
N LEU A 58 4.78 -22.04 -5.68
CA LEU A 58 3.45 -22.62 -5.62
C LEU A 58 3.49 -24.15 -5.81
N CYS A 59 4.25 -24.64 -6.80
CA CYS A 59 4.47 -26.07 -7.02
C CYS A 59 5.10 -26.75 -5.80
N TYR A 60 6.12 -26.13 -5.18
CA TYR A 60 6.76 -26.71 -4.00
C TYR A 60 5.83 -26.78 -2.79
N LYS A 61 5.05 -25.72 -2.53
CA LYS A 61 4.04 -25.73 -1.44
C LYS A 61 3.01 -26.84 -1.63
N TYR A 62 2.51 -27.02 -2.86
CA TYR A 62 1.58 -28.10 -3.19
C TYR A 62 2.23 -29.47 -2.95
N ILE A 63 3.44 -29.71 -3.44
CA ILE A 63 4.14 -30.99 -3.22
C ILE A 63 4.34 -31.27 -1.72
N GLU A 64 4.72 -30.27 -0.92
CA GLU A 64 4.88 -30.44 0.54
C GLU A 64 3.57 -30.77 1.26
N GLU A 65 2.46 -30.13 0.89
CA GLU A 65 1.15 -30.45 1.49
C GLU A 65 0.74 -31.91 1.21
N TYR A 66 0.97 -32.40 -0.01
CA TYR A 66 0.67 -33.79 -0.36
C TYR A 66 1.68 -34.79 0.22
N ALA A 67 2.95 -34.40 0.36
CA ALA A 67 3.97 -35.24 0.99
C ALA A 67 3.69 -35.47 2.48
N LYS A 68 3.16 -34.47 3.20
CA LYS A 68 2.75 -34.61 4.61
C LYS A 68 1.64 -35.64 4.82
N ILE A 69 0.74 -35.80 3.85
CA ILE A 69 -0.35 -36.80 3.90
C ILE A 69 0.20 -38.23 3.81
N TYR A 70 1.30 -38.44 3.09
CA TYR A 70 1.88 -39.78 2.86
C TYR A 70 2.89 -40.24 3.92
N ILE A 71 3.39 -39.35 4.79
CA ILE A 71 4.39 -39.70 5.83
C ILE A 71 3.71 -40.22 7.13
N ILE A 72 2.38 -40.09 7.28
CA ILE A 72 1.64 -40.52 8.48
C ILE A 72 1.10 -41.97 8.37
N HIS A 73 1.49 -42.75 7.35
CA HIS A 73 1.13 -44.18 7.24
C HIS A 73 2.27 -45.11 7.62
#